data_AF-A0A534N2U1-F1
#
_entry.id   AF-A0A534N2U1-F1
#
_cell.length_a   1.000
_cell.length_b   1.000
_cell.length_c   1.000
_cell.angle_alpha   90.00
_cell.angle_beta   90.00
_cell.angle_gamma   90.00
#
_symmetry.space_group_name_H-M   'P 1'
#
loop_
_entity.id
_entity.type
_entity.pdbx_description
1 polymer ?
#
loop_
_entity_poly.entity_id
_entity_poly.type
_entity_poly.pdbx_seq_one_letter_code
_entity_poly.pdbx_strand_id
1 'polypeptide(L)'
;LREALELDPERADALNNLGVAYLAMGQTKPAAVNLERAAKRFESPRIILNLGKVLEAENRKTEAAGAYEQVLRLRPKDSEGRAGRKRLAPAAKAKRSRKALGKPAKKTASSRRTRSKPTPPKTAGPETAGT
;
A
#
# COMPACT_ATOMS: atom_id res chain seq x y z
N LEU A 1 -20.75 -8.23 -2.14
CA LEU A 1 -21.09 -7.20 -1.14
C LEU A 1 -19.79 -6.60 -0.64
N ARG A 2 -19.49 -5.35 -0.99
CA ARG A 2 -18.38 -4.60 -0.38
C ARG A 2 -18.92 -4.08 0.94
N GLU A 3 -18.46 -4.65 2.04
CA GLU A 3 -18.74 -4.12 3.38
C GLU A 3 -18.49 -2.62 3.35
N ALA A 4 -19.60 -1.88 3.45
CA ALA A 4 -19.60 -0.47 3.71
C ALA A 4 -19.00 -0.31 5.09
N LEU A 5 -17.67 -0.20 5.16
CA LEU A 5 -16.99 0.36 6.31
C LEU A 5 -17.54 1.78 6.45
N GLU A 6 -18.51 1.93 7.35
CA GLU A 6 -19.13 3.18 7.78
C GLU A 6 -18.06 4.06 8.45
N LEU A 7 -17.19 4.59 7.61
CA LEU A 7 -16.08 5.43 7.99
C LEU A 7 -16.45 6.84 7.56
N ASP A 8 -17.00 7.59 8.53
CA ASP A 8 -17.19 9.04 8.56
C ASP A 8 -16.85 9.74 7.23
N PRO A 9 -17.85 9.82 6.31
CA PRO A 9 -17.68 10.43 5.00
C PRO A 9 -17.25 11.89 5.09
N GLU A 10 -17.75 12.62 6.09
CA GLU A 10 -17.44 14.04 6.29
C GLU A 10 -15.95 14.25 6.55
N ARG A 11 -15.36 13.39 7.39
CA ARG A 11 -13.91 13.43 7.66
C ARG A 11 -13.08 13.06 6.43
N ALA A 12 -13.53 12.10 5.62
CA ALA A 12 -12.84 11.74 4.38
C ALA A 12 -12.89 12.86 3.34
N ASP A 13 -14.03 13.56 3.23
CA ASP A 13 -14.20 14.71 2.34
C ASP A 13 -13.37 15.91 2.79
N ALA A 14 -13.25 16.17 4.10
CA ALA A 14 -12.37 17.20 4.62
C ALA A 14 -10.89 16.93 4.26
N LEU A 15 -10.43 15.68 4.43
CA LEU A 15 -9.08 15.27 4.03
C LEU A 15 -8.88 15.36 2.51
N ASN A 16 -9.90 15.05 1.72
CA ASN A 16 -9.88 15.24 0.28
C ASN A 16 -9.71 16.71 -0.10
N ASN A 17 -10.48 17.61 0.51
CA ASN A 17 -10.41 19.04 0.22
C ASN A 17 -9.04 19.61 0.59
N LEU A 18 -8.48 19.20 1.74
CA LEU A 18 -7.11 19.53 2.12
C LEU A 18 -6.09 19.01 1.10
N GLY A 19 -6.23 17.77 0.67
CA GLY A 19 -5.34 17.18 -0.35
C GLY A 19 -5.37 17.95 -1.67
N VAL A 20 -6.56 18.35 -2.13
CA VAL A 20 -6.73 19.18 -3.33
C VAL A 20 -6.11 20.56 -3.14
N ALA A 21 -6.30 21.19 -1.98
CA ALA A 21 -5.70 22.48 -1.67
C ALA A 21 -4.16 22.41 -1.69
N TYR A 22 -3.58 21.37 -1.08
CA TYR A 22 -2.13 21.14 -1.13
C TYR A 22 -1.63 20.91 -2.55
N LEU A 23 -2.37 20.18 -3.38
CA LEU A 23 -2.02 19.99 -4.80
C LEU A 23 -2.04 21.31 -5.57
N ALA A 24 -3.04 22.17 -5.34
CA ALA A 24 -3.12 23.50 -5.94
C ALA A 24 -1.95 24.40 -5.51
N MET A 25 -1.43 24.21 -4.30
CA MET A 25 -0.22 24.88 -3.81
C MET A 25 1.09 24.25 -4.31
N GLY A 26 1.03 23.22 -5.17
CA GLY A 26 2.20 22.48 -5.64
C GLY A 26 2.83 21.56 -4.59
N GLN A 27 2.21 21.44 -3.41
CA GLN A 27 2.69 20.61 -2.32
C GLN A 27 2.20 19.16 -2.47
N THR A 28 2.80 18.43 -3.41
CA THR A 28 2.35 17.07 -3.76
C THR A 28 2.48 16.06 -2.63
N LYS A 29 3.55 16.14 -1.82
CA LYS A 29 3.78 15.23 -0.69
C LYS A 29 2.67 15.28 0.38
N PRO A 30 2.33 16.45 0.96
CA PRO A 30 1.21 16.53 1.91
C PRO A 30 -0.14 16.26 1.24
N ALA A 31 -0.29 16.56 -0.06
CA ALA A 31 -1.49 16.18 -0.80
C ALA A 31 -1.68 14.66 -0.83
N ALA A 32 -0.62 13.91 -1.16
CA ALA A 32 -0.64 12.44 -1.19
C ALA A 32 -0.99 11.87 0.19
N VAL A 33 -0.35 12.35 1.25
CA VAL A 33 -0.60 11.87 2.62
C VAL A 33 -2.07 12.06 3.03
N ASN A 34 -2.65 13.24 2.76
CA ASN A 34 -4.05 13.50 3.11
C ASN A 34 -5.02 12.66 2.28
N LEU A 35 -4.78 12.51 0.98
CA LEU A 35 -5.62 11.70 0.11
C LEU A 35 -5.52 10.20 0.39
N GLU A 36 -4.34 9.69 0.76
CA GLU A 36 -4.18 8.30 1.21
C GLU A 36 -4.93 8.06 2.53
N ARG A 37 -4.86 9.01 3.46
CA ARG A 37 -5.63 8.96 4.71
C ARG A 37 -7.14 9.02 4.46
N ALA A 38 -7.57 9.79 3.46
CA ALA A 38 -8.96 9.85 3.03
C ALA A 38 -9.40 8.52 2.40
N ALA A 39 -8.59 7.95 1.50
CA ALA A 39 -8.90 6.70 0.80
C ALA A 39 -8.92 5.48 1.73
N LYS A 40 -8.12 5.48 2.81
CA LYS A 40 -8.17 4.47 3.87
C LYS A 40 -9.44 4.54 4.71
N ARG A 41 -10.04 5.72 4.80
CA ARG A 41 -11.32 5.92 5.51
C ARG A 41 -12.46 5.58 4.59
N PHE A 42 -12.57 6.23 3.45
CA PHE A 42 -13.71 6.07 2.57
C PHE A 42 -13.25 5.79 1.14
N GLU A 43 -13.67 4.64 0.59
CA GLU A 43 -13.38 4.29 -0.80
C GLU A 43 -14.29 5.08 -1.75
N SER A 44 -13.95 6.36 -1.96
CA SER A 44 -14.66 7.23 -2.91
C SER A 44 -13.92 7.30 -4.24
N PRO A 45 -14.61 7.15 -5.38
CA PRO A 45 -14.04 7.39 -6.71
C PRO A 45 -13.39 8.77 -6.83
N ARG A 46 -13.95 9.79 -6.16
CA ARG A 46 -13.44 11.17 -6.17
C ARG A 46 -12.08 11.28 -5.46
N ILE A 47 -11.93 10.62 -4.31
CA ILE A 47 -10.68 10.62 -3.54
C ILE A 47 -9.58 9.88 -4.34
N ILE A 48 -9.92 8.72 -4.91
CA ILE A 48 -8.99 7.91 -5.70
C ILE A 48 -8.55 8.67 -6.96
N LEU A 49 -9.46 9.40 -7.60
CA LEU A 49 -9.16 10.26 -8.74
C LEU A 49 -8.15 11.35 -8.38
N ASN A 50 -8.37 12.05 -7.26
CA ASN A 50 -7.46 13.09 -6.79
C ASN A 50 -6.10 12.53 -6.40
N LEU A 51 -6.06 11.35 -5.77
CA LEU A 51 -4.80 10.65 -5.50
C LEU A 51 -4.06 10.32 -6.80
N GLY A 52 -4.78 9.88 -7.84
CA GLY A 52 -4.23 9.66 -9.18
C GLY A 52 -3.58 10.92 -9.77
N LYS A 53 -4.21 12.09 -9.63
CA LYS A 53 -3.66 13.38 -10.07
C LYS A 53 -2.39 13.75 -9.30
N VAL A 54 -2.37 13.57 -7.98
CA VAL A 54 -1.17 13.83 -7.17
C VAL A 54 -0.02 12.90 -7.58
N LEU A 55 -0.28 11.60 -7.76
CA LEU A 55 0.72 10.63 -8.21
C LEU A 55 1.26 10.97 -9.61
N GLU A 56 0.41 11.51 -10.48
CA GLU A 56 0.83 12.00 -11.80
C GLU A 56 1.77 13.22 -11.67
N ALA A 57 1.46 14.16 -10.76
CA ALA A 57 2.32 15.31 -10.44
C ALA A 57 3.66 14.90 -9.81
N GLU A 58 3.68 13.79 -9.03
CA GLU A 58 4.92 13.19 -8.51
C GLU A 58 5.69 12.35 -9.55
N ASN A 59 5.27 12.37 -10.82
CA ASN A 59 5.84 11.54 -11.90
C ASN A 59 5.73 10.02 -11.65
N ARG A 60 4.90 9.59 -10.69
CA ARG A 60 4.60 8.18 -10.36
C ARG A 60 3.52 7.63 -11.30
N LYS A 61 3.77 7.73 -12.61
CA LYS A 61 2.82 7.41 -13.70
C LYS A 61 2.21 6.02 -13.61
N THR A 62 2.96 5.02 -13.13
CA THR A 62 2.44 3.65 -13.01
C THR A 62 1.38 3.50 -11.93
N GLU A 63 1.51 4.23 -10.83
CA GLU A 63 0.58 4.17 -9.70
C GLU A 63 -0.64 5.03 -9.99
N ALA A 64 -0.43 6.22 -10.59
CA ALA A 64 -1.51 7.05 -11.11
C ALA A 64 -2.40 6.30 -12.11
N ALA A 65 -1.81 5.52 -13.02
CA ALA A 65 -2.60 4.68 -13.95
C ALA A 65 -3.45 3.64 -13.20
N GLY A 66 -2.91 3.01 -12.16
CA GLY A 66 -3.65 2.08 -11.31
C GLY A 66 -4.84 2.74 -10.60
N ALA A 67 -4.64 3.96 -10.08
CA ALA A 67 -5.70 4.76 -9.47
C ALA A 67 -6.82 5.09 -10.48
N TYR A 68 -6.47 5.57 -11.67
CA TYR A 68 -7.45 5.85 -12.73
C TYR A 68 -8.21 4.60 -13.20
N GLU A 69 -7.56 3.43 -13.25
CA GLU A 69 -8.25 2.16 -13.50
C GLU A 69 -9.24 1.82 -12.39
N GLN A 70 -8.90 2.08 -11.12
CA GLN A 70 -9.81 1.85 -10.00
C GLN A 70 -11.00 2.81 -10.05
N VAL A 71 -10.80 4.09 -10.38
CA VAL A 71 -11.90 5.05 -10.61
C VAL A 71 -12.85 4.51 -11.68
N LEU A 72 -12.32 4.04 -12.82
CA LEU A 72 -13.15 3.51 -13.91
C LEU A 72 -13.85 2.19 -13.56
N ARG A 73 -13.31 1.39 -12.63
CA ARG A 73 -14.03 0.22 -12.09
C ARG A 73 -15.21 0.62 -11.23
N LEU A 74 -15.10 1.71 -10.47
CA LEU A 74 -16.18 2.21 -9.61
C LEU A 74 -17.19 3.06 -10.39
N ARG A 75 -16.71 3.88 -11.33
CA ARG A 75 -17.49 4.74 -12.22
C ARG A 75 -16.98 4.62 -13.65
N PRO A 76 -17.50 3.67 -14.45
CA PRO A 76 -17.07 3.45 -15.84
C PRO A 76 -17.27 4.66 -16.78
N LYS A 77 -18.20 5.55 -16.42
CA LYS A 77 -18.51 6.77 -17.17
C LYS A 77 -17.72 8.00 -16.69
N ASP A 78 -16.75 7.84 -15.79
CA ASP A 78 -15.94 8.95 -15.30
C ASP A 78 -14.99 9.46 -16.40
N SER A 79 -15.25 10.68 -16.87
CA SER A 79 -14.51 11.31 -17.97
C SER A 79 -13.06 11.60 -17.58
N GLU A 80 -12.81 11.96 -16.32
CA GLU A 80 -11.49 12.36 -15.84
C GLU A 80 -10.59 11.14 -15.60
N GLY A 81 -11.14 10.08 -15.01
CA GLY A 81 -10.47 8.78 -14.91
C GLY A 81 -10.14 8.19 -16.29
N ARG A 82 -11.03 8.37 -17.28
CA ARG A 82 -10.78 7.94 -18.66
C ARG A 82 -9.66 8.75 -19.32
N ALA A 83 -9.67 10.07 -19.14
CA ALA A 83 -8.61 10.95 -19.64
C ALA A 83 -7.25 10.60 -19.02
N GLY A 84 -7.21 10.44 -17.69
CA GLY A 84 -6.01 10.03 -16.96
C GLY A 84 -5.47 8.67 -17.42
N ARG A 85 -6.35 7.66 -17.58
CA ARG A 85 -5.95 6.36 -18.13
C ARG A 85 -5.40 6.48 -19.56
N LYS A 86 -6.04 7.26 -20.43
CA LYS A 86 -5.59 7.42 -21.83
C LYS A 86 -4.20 8.07 -21.88
N ARG A 87 -3.96 9.10 -21.07
CA ARG A 87 -2.67 9.79 -20.96
C ARG A 87 -1.57 8.89 -20.39
N LEU A 88 -1.90 7.98 -19.47
CA LEU A 88 -0.93 7.09 -18.81
C LEU A 88 -0.93 5.64 -19.33
N ALA A 89 -1.69 5.33 -20.38
CA ALA A 89 -1.78 4.02 -21.01
C ALA A 89 -0.41 3.38 -21.39
N PRO A 90 0.59 4.11 -21.94
CA PRO A 90 1.89 3.52 -22.23
C PRO A 90 2.64 3.07 -20.95
N ALA A 91 2.48 3.78 -19.83
CA ALA A 91 3.15 3.46 -18.57
C ALA A 91 2.53 2.25 -17.86
N ALA A 92 1.22 2.00 -18.01
CA ALA A 92 0.54 0.87 -17.39
C ALA A 92 0.92 -0.49 -18.02
N LYS A 93 1.14 -0.52 -19.34
CA LYS A 93 1.53 -1.73 -20.07
C LYS A 93 2.90 -2.26 -19.62
N ALA A 94 3.83 -1.37 -19.29
CA ALA A 94 5.19 -1.73 -18.87
C ALA A 94 5.26 -2.55 -17.55
N LYS A 95 4.29 -2.39 -16.63
CA LYS A 95 4.23 -3.17 -15.37
C LYS A 95 3.35 -4.42 -15.46
N ARG A 96 2.33 -4.45 -16.32
CA ARG A 96 1.52 -5.68 -16.52
C ARG A 96 2.37 -6.83 -17.05
N SER A 97 3.40 -6.54 -17.85
CA SER A 97 4.39 -7.52 -18.31
C SER A 97 5.31 -8.05 -17.20
N ARG A 98 5.44 -7.35 -16.06
CA ARG A 98 6.27 -7.79 -14.90
C ARG A 98 5.48 -8.46 -13.79
N LYS A 99 4.15 -8.24 -13.70
CA LYS A 99 3.28 -8.85 -12.66
C LYS A 99 2.65 -10.18 -13.10
N ALA A 100 3.17 -10.81 -14.16
CA ALA A 100 2.78 -12.16 -14.61
C ALA A 100 3.60 -13.30 -13.95
N LEU A 101 4.55 -12.99 -13.06
CA LEU A 101 5.30 -14.00 -12.30
C LEU A 101 5.14 -13.72 -10.79
N GLY A 102 4.43 -14.62 -10.10
CA GLY A 102 4.39 -14.67 -8.63
C GLY A 102 2.99 -14.79 -8.04
N LYS A 103 2.43 -16.01 -8.02
CA LYS A 103 1.47 -16.42 -6.98
C LYS A 103 2.24 -16.87 -5.72
N PRO A 104 1.59 -17.10 -4.57
CA PRO A 104 1.51 -16.17 -3.44
C PRO A 104 2.44 -16.57 -2.28
N ALA A 105 2.77 -15.59 -1.45
CA ALA A 105 3.51 -15.78 -0.20
C ALA A 105 2.82 -16.78 0.74
N LYS A 106 3.51 -17.86 1.07
CA LYS A 106 3.13 -18.72 2.20
C LYS A 106 3.37 -17.95 3.49
N LYS A 107 2.33 -17.89 4.33
CA LYS A 107 2.35 -17.36 5.70
C LYS A 107 3.49 -18.02 6.49
N THR A 108 4.52 -17.26 6.86
CA THR A 108 5.45 -17.66 7.92
C THR A 108 4.92 -17.10 9.23
N ALA A 109 4.46 -18.01 10.08
CA ALA A 109 4.02 -17.71 11.43
C ALA A 109 5.18 -17.13 12.26
N SER A 110 4.95 -15.96 12.85
CA SER A 110 5.60 -15.56 14.09
C SER A 110 5.27 -16.57 15.18
N SER A 111 6.27 -17.03 15.93
CA SER A 111 6.43 -16.66 17.35
C SER A 111 7.46 -17.53 18.06
N ARG A 112 8.65 -16.94 18.29
CA ARG A 112 9.32 -16.80 19.58
C ARG A 112 9.28 -17.99 20.56
N ARG A 113 10.46 -18.59 20.81
CA ARG A 113 10.99 -18.70 22.19
C ARG A 113 12.49 -19.03 22.21
N THR A 114 13.24 -18.07 22.73
CA THR A 114 14.64 -18.16 23.16
C THR A 114 14.77 -19.08 24.38
N ARG A 115 15.72 -20.02 24.38
CA ARG A 115 16.57 -20.28 25.56
C ARG A 115 17.77 -21.15 25.23
N SER A 116 18.87 -20.76 25.84
CA SER A 116 20.25 -21.22 25.66
C SER A 116 20.51 -22.66 26.12
N LYS A 117 21.59 -23.24 25.57
CA LYS A 117 22.22 -24.56 25.85
C LYS A 117 22.38 -24.89 27.34
N PRO A 118 22.58 -26.18 27.67
CA PRO A 118 23.96 -26.60 27.99
C PRO A 118 24.36 -27.96 27.39
N THR A 119 25.62 -28.04 26.94
CA THR A 119 26.35 -29.27 26.64
C THR A 119 27.02 -29.80 27.91
N PRO A 120 26.95 -31.10 28.25
CA PRO A 120 27.71 -31.66 29.36
C PRO A 120 29.17 -31.93 28.95
N PRO A 121 30.18 -31.62 29.79
CA PRO A 121 31.54 -32.11 29.58
C PRO A 121 31.67 -33.56 30.07
N LYS A 122 32.33 -34.36 29.25
CA LYS A 122 32.79 -35.73 29.51
C LYS A 122 34.03 -35.66 30.41
N THR A 123 33.95 -36.18 31.64
CA THR A 123 35.13 -36.44 32.48
C THR A 123 35.20 -37.92 32.80
N ALA A 124 36.31 -38.52 32.36
CA ALA A 124 36.71 -39.89 32.64
C ALA A 124 37.53 -39.94 33.93
N GLY A 125 37.44 -41.07 34.64
CA GLY A 125 38.47 -41.61 35.54
C GLY A 125 38.42 -41.20 37.01
N PRO A 126 38.08 -42.13 37.93
CA PRO A 126 38.49 -42.05 39.33
C PRO A 126 39.85 -42.76 39.50
N GLU A 127 40.93 -42.00 39.72
CA GLU A 127 42.18 -42.54 40.27
C GLU A 127 42.35 -42.07 41.72
N THR A 128 42.08 -43.01 42.63
CA THR A 128 42.86 -43.38 43.82
C THR A 128 43.55 -42.30 44.67
N ALA A 129 43.13 -42.23 45.93
CA ALA A 129 44.00 -42.21 47.12
C ALA A 129 43.09 -42.62 48.30
N GLY A 130 43.42 -43.56 49.17
CA GLY A 130 44.69 -43.70 49.87
C GLY A 130 44.33 -43.63 51.36
N THR A 131 44.53 -44.74 52.05
CA THR A 131 44.25 -45.00 53.47
C THR A 131 45.05 -44.11 54.41
#